data_AF-A0A6A4UAR8-F1
#
_entry.id   AF-A0A6A4UAR8-F1
#
_cell.length_a   1.000
_cell.length_b   1.000
_cell.length_c   1.000
_cell.angle_alpha   90.00
_cell.angle_beta   90.00
_cell.angle_gamma   90.00
#
_symmetry.space_group_name_H-M   'P 1'
#
loop_
_entity.id
_entity.type
_entity.pdbx_description
1 polymer ?
#
loop_
_entity_poly.entity_id
_entity_poly.type
_entity_poly.pdbx_seq_one_letter_code
_entity_poly.pdbx_strand_id
1 'polypeptide(L)'
;MKRILLLFVLLSSYSFGQNIWFTEPTSNHVDYIGQSGTGPIAYSSAHATYLYVYRFWARIKSPYGSWSAWQEGESGGWWVSKAGTYEIEGKASVESIFYPGTIYMVYRSPFSFSVVDSYAPSTPQTPSMSSNYGQYGNVRLDWSANTEADLSHYEVWRYIDEEAEWRGWEQIGTTANNYFIDTEVFYAPNAGNVHARYKIKAVDINNNYSNFSAEVTERVEPTWKRQPSNLDSHELFQKEIVEETPKEYSVSNYPNPFNPTTTINYQLPADGFVTIKVYDIVGKEISTLVNEHKVAGKYKINFDASSLPSGVYIYSISTRGYAQTKKMILTK
;
A
#
# COMPACT_ATOMS: atom_id res chain seq x y z
N MET A 1 -0.27 21.17 -2.37
CA MET A 1 -0.18 21.34 -3.84
C MET A 1 1.19 21.93 -4.19
N LYS A 2 2.06 21.17 -4.86
CA LYS A 2 3.35 21.71 -5.36
C LYS A 2 3.14 22.30 -6.76
N ARG A 3 3.73 23.48 -7.01
CA ARG A 3 3.60 24.26 -8.26
C ARG A 3 4.75 23.90 -9.21
N ILE A 4 4.55 23.17 -10.30
CA ILE A 4 5.63 23.01 -11.28
C ILE A 4 5.68 24.24 -12.19
N LEU A 5 6.59 25.17 -11.92
CA LEU A 5 6.79 26.31 -12.81
C LEU A 5 7.66 25.90 -14.00
N LEU A 6 7.03 25.50 -15.09
CA LEU A 6 7.72 25.37 -16.38
C LEU A 6 7.96 26.78 -16.96
N LEU A 7 9.15 27.32 -16.70
CA LEU A 7 9.56 28.63 -17.21
C LEU A 7 10.36 28.45 -18.51
N PHE A 8 9.73 28.73 -19.66
CA PHE A 8 10.43 28.74 -20.94
C PHE A 8 10.89 30.16 -21.25
N VAL A 9 12.20 30.39 -21.26
CA VAL A 9 12.78 31.68 -21.67
C VAL A 9 12.55 31.85 -23.17
N LEU A 10 11.86 32.94 -23.55
CA LEU A 10 11.76 33.38 -24.93
C LEU A 10 13.19 33.62 -25.47
N LEU A 11 13.56 32.87 -26.51
CA LEU A 11 14.83 32.98 -27.21
C LEU A 11 14.94 34.36 -27.87
N SER A 12 15.52 35.34 -27.17
CA SER A 12 16.13 36.47 -27.85
C SER A 12 17.53 36.05 -28.30
N SER A 13 17.69 35.94 -29.62
CA SER A 13 18.92 36.07 -30.39
C SER A 13 20.22 35.67 -29.67
N TYR A 14 20.81 34.50 -29.99
CA TYR A 14 22.22 34.32 -30.36
C TYR A 14 22.62 32.84 -30.34
N SER A 15 23.07 32.35 -31.50
CA SER A 15 23.93 31.16 -31.71
C SER A 15 23.46 29.76 -31.30
N PHE A 16 23.96 28.80 -32.10
CA PHE A 16 23.73 27.34 -32.09
C PHE A 16 23.74 26.66 -30.71
N GLY A 17 22.87 25.66 -30.54
CA GLY A 17 22.88 24.73 -29.39
C GLY A 17 22.06 25.19 -28.17
N GLN A 18 20.94 25.88 -28.39
CA GLN A 18 20.13 26.47 -27.31
C GLN A 18 19.21 25.44 -26.64
N ASN A 19 19.24 25.44 -25.30
CA ASN A 19 18.69 24.40 -24.44
C ASN A 19 17.39 24.85 -23.80
N ILE A 20 16.53 23.88 -23.52
CA ILE A 20 15.35 24.07 -22.70
C ILE A 20 15.76 23.89 -21.24
N TRP A 21 15.45 24.87 -20.42
CA TRP A 21 15.73 24.85 -18.98
C TRP A 21 14.49 24.34 -18.22
N PHE A 22 14.70 23.43 -17.27
CA PHE A 22 13.66 22.98 -16.35
C PHE A 22 14.09 23.35 -14.93
N THR A 23 13.20 23.95 -14.17
CA THR A 23 13.41 24.27 -12.76
C THR A 23 12.42 23.48 -11.92
N GLU A 24 12.95 22.73 -10.95
CA GLU A 24 12.09 22.19 -9.91
C GLU A 24 11.57 23.34 -9.02
N PRO A 25 10.36 23.23 -8.46
CA PRO A 25 9.76 24.32 -7.67
C PRO A 25 10.42 24.51 -6.30
N THR A 26 11.11 23.48 -5.83
CA THR A 26 11.64 23.36 -4.47
C THR A 26 13.16 23.31 -4.43
N SER A 27 13.83 23.21 -5.58
CA SER A 27 15.28 23.27 -5.67
C SER A 27 15.67 24.37 -6.66
N ASN A 28 16.59 25.26 -6.27
CA ASN A 28 17.16 26.29 -7.16
C ASN A 28 18.09 25.67 -8.23
N HIS A 29 17.96 24.38 -8.50
CA HIS A 29 18.75 23.67 -9.50
C HIS A 29 18.04 23.79 -10.86
N VAL A 30 18.81 24.25 -11.85
CA VAL A 30 18.37 24.33 -13.24
C VAL A 30 19.04 23.18 -13.98
N ASP A 31 18.26 22.22 -14.48
CA ASP A 31 18.79 21.11 -15.28
C ASP A 31 18.81 21.47 -16.77
N TYR A 32 19.88 21.04 -17.44
CA TYR A 32 20.20 21.34 -18.84
C TYR A 32 19.94 20.14 -19.74
N ILE A 33 19.30 20.33 -20.90
CA ILE A 33 19.13 19.27 -21.91
C ILE A 33 19.65 19.71 -23.28
N GLY A 34 20.67 19.01 -23.78
CA GLY A 34 21.20 19.10 -25.15
C GLY A 34 20.65 18.01 -26.08
N GLN A 35 20.53 18.32 -27.38
CA GLN A 35 19.92 17.46 -28.40
C GLN A 35 20.67 16.14 -28.66
N SER A 36 19.93 15.03 -28.74
CA SER A 36 20.17 13.98 -29.76
C SER A 36 18.85 13.26 -30.06
N GLY A 37 18.51 13.10 -31.34
CA GLY A 37 17.22 12.60 -31.80
C GLY A 37 17.31 11.43 -32.77
N THR A 38 16.17 11.04 -33.35
CA THR A 38 16.03 10.36 -34.66
C THR A 38 14.61 10.64 -35.18
N GLY A 39 14.34 11.18 -36.38
CA GLY A 39 15.15 11.22 -37.59
C GLY A 39 15.08 12.55 -38.39
N PRO A 40 15.63 12.56 -39.62
CA PRO A 40 16.05 13.79 -40.30
C PRO A 40 14.89 14.43 -41.07
N ILE A 41 14.69 15.74 -40.86
CA ILE A 41 14.24 16.60 -41.94
C ILE A 41 15.51 17.21 -42.54
N ALA A 42 15.91 16.74 -43.71
CA ALA A 42 17.07 17.24 -44.41
C ALA A 42 16.79 18.66 -44.93
N TYR A 43 17.51 19.65 -44.41
CA TYR A 43 17.67 20.94 -45.08
C TYR A 43 19.16 21.19 -45.30
N SER A 44 19.52 21.45 -46.57
CA SER A 44 20.89 21.73 -47.00
C SER A 44 21.46 22.95 -46.27
N SER A 45 22.70 22.81 -45.81
CA SER A 45 23.45 23.63 -44.85
C SER A 45 23.81 25.06 -45.29
N ALA A 46 22.95 25.80 -45.98
CA ALA A 46 23.29 27.12 -46.51
C ALA A 46 22.64 28.32 -45.80
N HIS A 47 21.67 28.16 -44.90
CA HIS A 47 21.02 29.30 -44.23
C HIS A 47 20.73 29.00 -42.76
N ALA A 48 21.37 29.75 -41.85
CA ALA A 48 21.02 29.76 -40.43
C ALA A 48 19.55 30.19 -40.30
N THR A 49 18.69 29.27 -39.87
CA THR A 49 17.24 29.49 -39.83
C THR A 49 16.82 29.96 -38.45
N TYR A 50 16.28 31.16 -38.33
CA TYR A 50 15.65 31.63 -37.09
C TYR A 50 14.28 30.95 -36.96
N LEU A 51 14.06 30.25 -35.86
CA LEU A 51 12.79 29.59 -35.54
C LEU A 51 12.10 30.33 -34.39
N TYR A 52 10.92 30.87 -34.67
CA TYR A 52 10.05 31.43 -33.64
C TYR A 52 9.11 30.34 -33.13
N VAL A 53 9.09 30.10 -31.82
CA VAL A 53 8.11 29.19 -31.19
C VAL A 53 6.86 30.00 -30.86
N TYR A 54 5.72 29.65 -31.46
CA TYR A 54 4.45 30.38 -31.24
C TYR A 54 3.57 29.72 -30.20
N ARG A 55 3.54 28.39 -30.20
CA ARG A 55 2.68 27.59 -29.35
C ARG A 55 3.42 26.33 -28.97
N PHE A 56 3.22 25.90 -27.74
CA PHE A 56 3.74 24.63 -27.26
C PHE A 56 2.62 23.87 -26.58
N TRP A 57 2.71 22.55 -26.67
CA TRP A 57 1.84 21.66 -25.94
C TRP A 57 2.70 20.68 -25.15
N ALA A 58 2.25 20.35 -23.95
CA ALA A 58 2.82 19.26 -23.17
C ALA A 58 1.72 18.33 -22.69
N ARG A 59 2.13 17.12 -22.32
CA ARG A 59 1.32 16.18 -21.56
C ARG A 59 2.21 15.44 -20.57
N ILE A 60 1.61 15.00 -19.48
CA ILE A 60 2.31 14.28 -18.43
C ILE A 60 1.69 12.91 -18.24
N LYS A 61 2.49 11.93 -17.83
CA LYS A 61 2.02 10.62 -17.40
C LYS A 61 2.33 10.47 -15.92
N SER A 62 1.31 10.17 -15.13
CA SER A 62 1.47 9.93 -13.70
C SER A 62 2.05 8.54 -13.44
N PRO A 63 2.63 8.29 -12.25
CA PRO A 63 3.13 6.96 -11.89
C PRO A 63 2.01 5.90 -11.82
N TYR A 64 0.76 6.35 -11.77
CA TYR A 64 -0.42 5.52 -11.55
C TYR A 64 -1.31 5.38 -12.80
N GLY A 65 -0.84 5.76 -13.99
CA GLY A 65 -1.72 5.64 -15.15
C GLY A 65 -1.23 6.17 -16.49
N SER A 66 -2.22 6.54 -17.29
CA SER A 66 -2.09 6.93 -18.69
C SER A 66 -1.67 8.39 -18.86
N TRP A 67 -1.18 8.72 -20.05
CA TRP A 67 -0.89 10.09 -20.46
C TRP A 67 -2.11 11.00 -20.30
N SER A 68 -1.88 12.21 -19.78
CA SER A 68 -2.87 13.28 -19.80
C SER A 68 -3.16 13.71 -21.24
N ALA A 69 -4.28 14.43 -21.42
CA ALA A 69 -4.51 15.16 -22.66
C ALA A 69 -3.38 16.17 -22.89
N TRP A 70 -3.09 16.45 -24.15
CA TRP A 70 -2.23 17.57 -24.54
C TRP A 70 -2.88 18.88 -24.07
N GLN A 71 -2.12 19.74 -23.39
CA GLN A 71 -2.56 21.10 -23.12
C GLN A 71 -1.56 22.09 -23.71
N GLU A 72 -2.10 23.17 -24.26
CA GLU A 72 -1.33 24.29 -24.78
C GLU A 72 -0.84 25.10 -23.58
N GLY A 73 0.45 25.33 -23.49
CA GLY A 73 0.98 26.13 -22.40
C GLY A 73 1.11 27.60 -22.83
N GLU A 74 0.68 28.48 -21.95
CA GLU A 74 1.24 29.83 -21.85
C GLU A 74 2.42 29.76 -20.85
N SER A 75 3.20 30.83 -20.72
CA SER A 75 4.24 30.93 -19.67
C SER A 75 3.58 30.88 -18.28
N GLY A 76 3.29 29.68 -17.78
CA GLY A 76 2.49 29.45 -16.61
C GLY A 76 2.58 27.99 -16.21
N GLY A 77 2.97 27.75 -14.96
CA GLY A 77 3.29 26.43 -14.44
C GLY A 77 2.13 25.42 -14.47
N TRP A 78 2.50 24.14 -14.47
CA TRP A 78 1.59 23.01 -14.35
C TRP A 78 1.40 22.63 -12.88
N TRP A 79 0.20 22.19 -12.54
CA TRP A 79 -0.13 21.73 -11.19
C TRP A 79 -0.15 20.21 -11.17
N VAL A 80 0.62 19.61 -10.26
CA VAL A 80 0.56 18.17 -9.99
C VAL A 80 0.37 17.98 -8.49
N SER A 81 -0.62 17.17 -8.14
CA SER A 81 -1.10 17.06 -6.76
C SER A 81 -0.68 15.79 -6.04
N LYS A 82 -0.12 14.80 -6.76
CA LYS A 82 0.24 13.49 -6.19
C LYS A 82 1.74 13.25 -6.28
N ALA A 83 2.28 12.51 -5.31
CA ALA A 83 3.66 12.09 -5.27
C ALA A 83 3.95 10.94 -6.25
N GLY A 84 5.21 10.82 -6.65
CA GLY A 84 5.76 9.75 -7.48
C GLY A 84 6.48 10.27 -8.73
N THR A 85 6.92 9.33 -9.58
CA THR A 85 7.66 9.60 -10.81
C THR A 85 6.72 9.90 -11.98
N TYR A 86 6.91 11.06 -12.61
CA TYR A 86 6.12 11.50 -13.76
C TYR A 86 6.96 11.52 -15.02
N GLU A 87 6.39 11.09 -16.15
CA GLU A 87 6.98 11.24 -17.48
C GLU A 87 6.37 12.46 -18.18
N ILE A 88 7.14 13.21 -18.96
CA ILE A 88 6.67 14.38 -19.74
C ILE A 88 6.91 14.15 -21.24
N GLU A 89 5.94 14.53 -22.07
CA GLU A 89 6.10 14.67 -23.51
C GLU A 89 5.72 16.08 -23.97
N GLY A 90 6.48 16.64 -24.93
CA GLY A 90 6.30 17.98 -25.46
C GLY A 90 6.25 18.05 -26.99
N LYS A 91 5.51 19.00 -27.54
CA LYS A 91 5.54 19.39 -28.96
C LYS A 91 5.41 20.90 -29.11
N ALA A 92 6.03 21.47 -30.13
CA ALA A 92 6.00 22.91 -30.38
C ALA A 92 5.69 23.21 -31.85
N SER A 93 4.94 24.30 -32.09
CA SER A 93 4.80 24.89 -33.41
C SER A 93 5.86 25.98 -33.57
N VAL A 94 6.66 25.85 -34.62
CA VAL A 94 7.66 26.86 -34.97
C VAL A 94 7.40 27.43 -36.36
N GLU A 95 7.76 28.68 -36.57
CA GLU A 95 7.81 29.29 -37.90
C GLU A 95 9.25 29.68 -38.22
N SER A 96 9.64 29.40 -39.46
CA SER A 96 10.89 29.86 -40.03
C SER A 96 10.68 31.21 -40.70
N ILE A 97 11.56 32.18 -40.45
CA ILE A 97 11.50 33.47 -41.15
C ILE A 97 11.79 33.38 -42.65
N PHE A 98 12.36 32.26 -43.12
CA PHE A 98 12.76 32.08 -44.52
C PHE A 98 11.76 31.24 -45.33
N TYR A 99 10.88 30.50 -44.66
CA TYR A 99 9.85 29.68 -45.30
C TYR A 99 8.53 29.84 -44.55
N PRO A 100 7.59 30.67 -45.03
CA PRO A 100 6.30 30.85 -44.38
C PRO A 100 5.53 29.53 -44.39
N GLY A 101 5.36 28.95 -43.20
CA GLY A 101 4.74 27.65 -42.97
C GLY A 101 5.00 27.14 -41.55
N THR A 102 3.97 26.64 -40.88
CA THR A 102 4.09 26.07 -39.53
C THR A 102 4.80 24.71 -39.59
N ILE A 103 5.95 24.60 -38.94
CA ILE A 103 6.66 23.34 -38.74
C ILE A 103 6.31 22.83 -37.33
N TYR A 104 5.86 21.58 -37.23
CA TYR A 104 5.66 20.92 -35.94
C TYR A 104 6.90 20.11 -35.57
N MET A 105 7.58 20.48 -34.48
CA MET A 105 8.65 19.68 -33.91
C MET A 105 8.12 18.90 -32.72
N VAL A 106 8.29 17.57 -32.75
CA VAL A 106 7.94 16.68 -31.64
C VAL A 106 9.23 16.35 -30.89
N TYR A 107 9.34 16.77 -29.64
CA TYR A 107 10.45 16.41 -28.77
C TYR A 107 9.98 15.26 -27.87
N ARG A 108 10.46 14.05 -28.14
CA ARG A 108 10.37 12.94 -27.19
C ARG A 108 11.66 12.88 -26.41
N SER A 109 11.65 13.40 -25.19
CA SER A 109 12.74 13.18 -24.23
C SER A 109 12.20 12.37 -23.07
N PRO A 110 12.85 11.27 -22.65
CA PRO A 110 12.49 10.54 -21.44
C PRO A 110 13.04 11.28 -20.23
N PHE A 111 12.45 12.43 -19.89
CA PHE A 111 12.72 13.05 -18.58
C PHE A 111 11.67 12.55 -17.59
N SER A 112 12.14 12.01 -16.48
CA SER A 112 11.33 11.61 -15.34
C SER A 112 11.71 12.47 -14.13
N PHE A 113 10.75 13.14 -13.51
CA PHE A 113 10.96 13.83 -12.24
C PHE A 113 10.14 13.15 -11.15
N SER A 114 10.63 13.18 -9.91
CA SER A 114 9.96 12.56 -8.78
C SER A 114 9.46 13.64 -7.81
N VAL A 115 8.15 13.68 -7.61
CA VAL A 115 7.56 14.49 -6.53
C VAL A 115 7.59 13.64 -5.27
N VAL A 116 8.43 14.01 -4.30
CA VAL A 116 8.43 13.36 -2.98
C VAL A 116 7.22 13.85 -2.19
N ASP A 117 6.40 12.93 -1.69
CA ASP A 117 5.36 13.27 -0.71
C ASP A 117 6.03 13.64 0.60
N SER A 118 5.66 14.80 1.14
CA SER A 118 6.13 15.27 2.44
C SER A 118 4.99 15.49 3.41
N TYR A 119 3.76 15.13 3.03
CA TYR A 119 2.59 15.27 3.88
C TYR A 119 2.39 14.00 4.68
N ALA A 120 2.28 14.16 5.99
CA ALA A 120 1.93 13.07 6.87
C ALA A 120 0.49 12.60 6.61
N PRO A 121 0.21 11.28 6.75
CA PRO A 121 -1.15 10.78 6.72
C PRO A 121 -1.96 11.35 7.89
N SER A 122 -3.28 11.32 7.74
CA SER A 122 -4.22 11.69 8.80
C SER A 122 -4.08 10.80 10.03
N THR A 123 -4.15 11.44 11.20
CA THR A 123 -4.09 10.79 12.50
C THR A 123 -5.23 9.78 12.65
N PRO A 124 -4.99 8.55 13.16
CA PRO A 124 -6.04 7.59 13.46
C PRO A 124 -7.09 8.17 14.43
N GLN A 125 -8.37 8.04 14.07
CA GLN A 125 -9.49 8.61 14.82
C GLN A 125 -10.28 7.54 15.58
N THR A 126 -10.93 7.96 16.68
CA THR A 126 -11.83 7.13 17.51
C THR A 126 -11.25 5.77 17.91
N PRO A 127 -10.04 5.71 18.49
CA PRO A 127 -9.50 4.45 18.99
C PRO A 127 -10.40 3.92 20.12
N SER A 128 -10.54 2.60 20.18
CA SER A 128 -11.33 1.92 21.21
C SER A 128 -10.70 0.57 21.57
N MET A 129 -10.99 0.10 22.77
CA MET A 129 -10.54 -1.20 23.28
C MET A 129 -11.73 -2.11 23.51
N SER A 130 -11.59 -3.38 23.15
CA SER A 130 -12.59 -4.43 23.39
C SER A 130 -11.92 -5.78 23.64
N SER A 131 -12.71 -6.77 24.07
CA SER A 131 -12.28 -8.16 24.07
C SER A 131 -12.32 -8.74 22.66
N ASN A 132 -11.27 -9.46 22.27
CA ASN A 132 -11.28 -10.21 21.03
C ASN A 132 -12.13 -11.48 21.16
N TYR A 133 -13.33 -11.49 20.55
CA TYR A 133 -14.18 -12.67 20.49
C TYR A 133 -13.62 -13.68 19.47
N GLY A 134 -12.92 -14.71 19.96
CA GLY A 134 -12.41 -15.81 19.12
C GLY A 134 -11.04 -16.37 19.54
N GLN A 135 -10.31 -15.66 20.41
CA GLN A 135 -9.04 -16.11 20.99
C GLN A 135 -8.88 -15.51 22.38
N TYR A 136 -9.04 -16.35 23.40
CA TYR A 136 -8.63 -16.17 24.81
C TYR A 136 -9.02 -14.85 25.54
N GLY A 137 -9.82 -13.97 24.94
CA GLY A 137 -10.19 -12.67 25.53
C GLY A 137 -9.08 -11.62 25.45
N ASN A 138 -8.14 -11.74 24.50
CA ASN A 138 -7.07 -10.77 24.30
C ASN A 138 -7.59 -9.36 24.00
N VAL A 139 -6.75 -8.35 24.25
CA VAL A 139 -7.10 -6.96 23.93
C VAL A 139 -7.18 -6.79 22.42
N ARG A 140 -8.32 -6.30 21.95
CA ARG A 140 -8.54 -5.84 20.58
C ARG A 140 -8.63 -4.32 20.57
N LEU A 141 -7.85 -3.70 19.69
CA LEU A 141 -7.90 -2.28 19.38
C LEU A 141 -8.60 -2.10 18.05
N ASP A 142 -9.53 -1.15 17.97
CA ASP A 142 -10.21 -0.76 16.73
C ASP A 142 -10.19 0.77 16.59
N TRP A 143 -10.06 1.28 15.36
CA TRP A 143 -10.13 2.71 15.03
C TRP A 143 -10.83 2.95 13.69
N SER A 144 -11.16 4.21 13.41
CA SER A 144 -11.71 4.61 12.11
C SER A 144 -10.69 4.41 11.00
N ALA A 145 -11.09 3.75 9.91
CA ALA A 145 -10.21 3.50 8.78
C ALA A 145 -9.77 4.81 8.11
N ASN A 146 -8.47 4.97 7.91
CA ASN A 146 -7.92 6.03 7.06
C ASN A 146 -8.16 5.68 5.58
N THR A 147 -8.68 6.64 4.81
CA THR A 147 -9.09 6.48 3.40
C THR A 147 -8.08 7.07 2.41
N GLU A 148 -6.91 7.50 2.88
CA GLU A 148 -5.85 8.02 2.03
C GLU A 148 -5.25 6.91 1.16
N ALA A 149 -5.07 7.20 -0.12
CA ALA A 149 -4.70 6.21 -1.13
C ALA A 149 -3.24 5.71 -1.01
N ASP A 150 -2.43 6.47 -0.29
CA ASP A 150 -1.01 6.28 -0.03
C ASP A 150 -0.72 5.80 1.40
N LEU A 151 -1.76 5.51 2.19
CA LEU A 151 -1.58 4.86 3.48
C LEU A 151 -0.89 3.50 3.30
N SER A 152 0.20 3.28 4.03
CA SER A 152 0.92 2.00 4.06
C SER A 152 0.42 1.11 5.18
N HIS A 153 0.54 1.56 6.43
CA HIS A 153 0.21 0.78 7.62
C HIS A 153 0.05 1.68 8.86
N TYR A 154 -0.29 1.07 9.98
CA TYR A 154 -0.32 1.67 11.31
C TYR A 154 0.74 1.03 12.20
N GLU A 155 1.33 1.81 13.08
CA GLU A 155 2.15 1.33 14.19
C GLU A 155 1.35 1.43 15.50
N VAL A 156 1.35 0.35 16.28
CA VAL A 156 0.66 0.28 17.57
C VAL A 156 1.68 0.30 18.69
N TRP A 157 1.46 1.20 19.63
CA TRP A 157 2.34 1.41 20.78
C TRP A 157 1.57 1.14 22.07
N ARG A 158 2.24 0.50 23.03
CA ARG A 158 1.70 0.15 24.34
C ARG A 158 2.57 0.70 25.46
N TYR A 159 1.92 1.05 26.56
CA TYR A 159 2.54 1.29 27.85
C TYR A 159 1.78 0.51 28.91
N ILE A 160 2.46 -0.18 29.81
CA ILE A 160 1.85 -0.89 30.94
C ILE A 160 2.18 -0.16 32.24
N ASP A 161 1.15 0.28 32.96
CA ASP A 161 1.26 0.90 34.26
C ASP A 161 1.52 -0.18 35.32
N GLU A 162 2.79 -0.52 35.51
CA GLU A 162 3.29 -1.36 36.60
C GLU A 162 4.17 -0.57 37.57
N GLU A 163 4.20 -0.97 38.84
CA GLU A 163 5.05 -0.40 39.90
C GLU A 163 6.56 -0.62 39.69
N ALA A 164 6.97 -1.33 38.63
CA ALA A 164 8.38 -1.56 38.33
C ALA A 164 8.95 -0.39 37.51
N GLU A 165 9.81 0.39 38.16
CA GLU A 165 10.55 1.52 37.60
C GLU A 165 11.22 1.13 36.27
N TRP A 166 11.06 1.97 35.25
CA TRP A 166 11.70 1.90 33.91
C TRP A 166 10.98 1.16 32.75
N ARG A 167 9.64 1.13 32.68
CA ARG A 167 8.94 0.78 31.43
C ARG A 167 8.43 2.02 30.70
N GLY A 168 8.87 2.21 29.45
CA GLY A 168 8.43 3.27 28.54
C GLY A 168 7.40 2.77 27.52
N TRP A 169 7.02 3.64 26.58
CA TRP A 169 6.20 3.24 25.43
C TRP A 169 6.99 2.28 24.53
N GLU A 170 6.37 1.15 24.18
CA GLU A 170 6.94 0.12 23.30
C GLU A 170 6.07 -0.01 22.04
N GLN A 171 6.70 -0.13 20.87
CA GLN A 171 6.00 -0.51 19.65
C GLN A 171 5.77 -2.02 19.67
N ILE A 172 4.52 -2.44 19.74
CA ILE A 172 4.15 -3.85 19.88
C ILE A 172 3.79 -4.52 18.55
N GLY A 173 3.64 -3.73 17.48
CA GLY A 173 3.41 -4.27 16.15
C GLY A 173 2.95 -3.25 15.12
N THR A 174 2.71 -3.75 13.91
CA THR A 174 2.15 -2.99 12.79
C THR A 174 0.97 -3.74 12.17
N THR A 175 0.09 -3.00 11.49
CA THR A 175 -1.07 -3.58 10.81
C THR A 175 -1.50 -2.69 9.65
N ALA A 176 -1.97 -3.28 8.55
CA ALA A 176 -2.63 -2.55 7.47
C ALA A 176 -4.15 -2.40 7.72
N ASN A 177 -4.69 -3.14 8.69
CA ASN A 177 -6.10 -3.06 9.06
C ASN A 177 -6.35 -1.86 9.98
N ASN A 178 -7.62 -1.52 10.15
CA ASN A 178 -8.07 -0.55 11.16
C ASN A 178 -8.29 -1.18 12.54
N TYR A 179 -7.64 -2.32 12.80
CA TYR A 179 -7.65 -3.01 14.08
C TYR A 179 -6.32 -3.74 14.35
N PHE A 180 -6.05 -3.99 15.63
CA PHE A 180 -4.89 -4.75 16.10
C PHE A 180 -5.27 -5.60 17.31
N ILE A 181 -4.66 -6.78 17.45
CA ILE A 181 -4.88 -7.66 18.61
C ILE A 181 -3.55 -7.78 19.37
N ASP A 182 -3.53 -7.32 20.62
CA ASP A 182 -2.40 -7.54 21.51
C ASP A 182 -2.55 -8.93 22.16
N THR A 183 -1.66 -9.84 21.77
CA THR A 183 -1.67 -11.23 22.22
C THR A 183 -1.00 -11.44 23.58
N GLU A 184 -0.29 -10.44 24.10
CA GLU A 184 0.46 -10.55 25.36
C GLU A 184 -0.37 -10.14 26.58
N VAL A 185 -1.52 -9.51 26.37
CA VAL A 185 -2.43 -9.11 27.45
C VAL A 185 -3.88 -9.50 27.17
N PHE A 186 -4.60 -9.82 28.23
CA PHE A 186 -6.03 -10.11 28.20
C PHE A 186 -6.86 -8.89 28.61
N TYR A 187 -7.96 -8.69 27.89
CA TYR A 187 -8.92 -7.63 28.20
C TYR A 187 -9.68 -7.99 29.48
N ALA A 188 -9.47 -7.20 30.54
CA ALA A 188 -9.99 -7.49 31.87
C ALA A 188 -10.44 -6.21 32.59
N PRO A 189 -11.43 -5.47 32.05
CA PRO A 189 -11.83 -4.14 32.55
C PRO A 189 -12.24 -4.15 34.03
N ASN A 190 -12.77 -5.28 34.52
CA ASN A 190 -13.28 -5.42 35.88
C ASN A 190 -12.38 -6.24 36.81
N ALA A 191 -11.30 -6.84 36.30
CA ALA A 191 -10.50 -7.82 37.05
C ALA A 191 -8.98 -7.65 36.87
N GLY A 192 -8.54 -6.90 35.85
CA GLY A 192 -7.14 -6.78 35.48
C GLY A 192 -6.30 -6.12 36.55
N ASN A 193 -5.07 -6.60 36.74
CA ASN A 193 -4.18 -6.14 37.81
C ASN A 193 -3.30 -4.96 37.42
N VAL A 194 -3.30 -4.57 36.13
CA VAL A 194 -2.54 -3.43 35.60
C VAL A 194 -3.40 -2.66 34.62
N HIS A 195 -3.04 -1.42 34.33
CA HIS A 195 -3.61 -0.68 33.21
C HIS A 195 -2.67 -0.76 32.01
N ALA A 196 -3.22 -1.03 30.83
CA ALA A 196 -2.50 -0.86 29.59
C ALA A 196 -3.05 0.36 28.85
N ARG A 197 -2.13 1.17 28.36
CA ARG A 197 -2.39 2.36 27.54
C ARG A 197 -1.90 2.11 26.13
N TYR A 198 -2.69 2.49 25.13
CA TYR A 198 -2.34 2.33 23.73
C TYR A 198 -2.49 3.63 22.96
N LYS A 199 -1.63 3.78 21.95
CA LYS A 199 -1.74 4.82 20.92
C LYS A 199 -1.31 4.29 19.57
N ILE A 200 -1.89 4.84 18.52
CA ILE A 200 -1.69 4.39 17.14
C ILE A 200 -1.20 5.57 16.32
N LYS A 201 -0.29 5.34 15.38
CA LYS A 201 0.11 6.32 14.35
C LYS A 201 0.03 5.69 12.97
N ALA A 202 -0.37 6.47 11.98
CA ALA A 202 -0.42 6.06 10.58
C ALA A 202 0.92 6.36 9.89
N VAL A 203 1.27 5.50 8.94
CA VAL A 203 2.48 5.60 8.10
C VAL A 203 2.06 5.47 6.64
N ASP A 204 2.52 6.38 5.80
CA ASP A 204 2.30 6.31 4.35
C ASP A 204 3.39 5.49 3.64
N ILE A 205 3.25 5.27 2.33
CA ILE A 205 4.24 4.55 1.51
C ILE A 205 5.58 5.28 1.35
N ASN A 206 5.64 6.55 1.74
CA ASN A 206 6.82 7.40 1.69
C ASN A 206 7.50 7.56 3.07
N ASN A 207 7.05 6.81 4.08
CA ASN A 207 7.51 6.88 5.48
C ASN A 207 7.27 8.23 6.16
N ASN A 208 6.24 8.98 5.74
CA ASN A 208 5.73 10.09 6.55
C ASN A 208 4.80 9.54 7.64
N TYR A 209 4.85 10.16 8.81
CA TYR A 209 4.16 9.72 10.01
C TYR A 209 3.10 10.71 10.44
N SER A 210 1.90 10.22 10.74
CA SER A 210 0.89 11.03 11.42
C SER A 210 1.32 11.36 12.86
N ASN A 211 0.61 12.30 13.49
CA ASN A 211 0.60 12.37 14.95
C ASN A 211 0.01 11.08 15.55
N PHE A 212 0.27 10.83 16.83
CA PHE A 212 -0.41 9.75 17.55
C PHE A 212 -1.91 10.03 17.70
N SER A 213 -2.70 8.96 17.71
CA SER A 213 -4.11 8.97 18.09
C SER A 213 -4.29 9.44 19.54
N ALA A 214 -5.53 9.71 19.93
CA ALA A 214 -5.88 9.74 21.35
C ALA A 214 -5.47 8.42 22.02
N GLU A 215 -5.05 8.50 23.29
CA GLU A 215 -4.71 7.30 24.07
C GLU A 215 -6.00 6.58 24.49
N VAL A 216 -5.95 5.25 24.48
CA VAL A 216 -6.98 4.40 25.08
C VAL A 216 -6.37 3.61 26.21
N THR A 217 -7.11 3.49 27.31
CA THR A 217 -6.64 2.87 28.55
C THR A 217 -7.69 1.94 29.09
N GLU A 218 -7.30 0.74 29.50
CA GLU A 218 -8.18 -0.18 30.21
C GLU A 218 -7.39 -1.08 31.16
N ARG A 219 -8.09 -1.71 32.10
CA ARG A 219 -7.52 -2.78 32.91
C ARG A 219 -7.30 -4.05 32.08
N VAL A 220 -6.11 -4.63 32.26
CA VAL A 220 -5.70 -5.85 31.56
C VAL A 220 -5.02 -6.84 32.50
N GLU A 221 -4.93 -8.08 32.06
CA GLU A 221 -4.12 -9.11 32.69
C GLU A 221 -2.96 -9.51 31.78
N PRO A 222 -1.70 -9.26 32.17
CA PRO A 222 -0.56 -9.72 31.40
C PRO A 222 -0.47 -11.23 31.44
N THR A 223 -0.28 -11.85 30.28
CA THR A 223 -0.15 -13.32 30.11
C THR A 223 0.91 -13.93 31.03
N TRP A 224 2.03 -13.24 31.23
CA TRP A 224 3.16 -13.68 32.04
C TRP A 224 2.91 -13.61 33.57
N LYS A 225 1.88 -12.88 34.04
CA LYS A 225 1.53 -12.80 35.47
C LYS A 225 0.57 -13.90 35.94
N ARG A 226 0.09 -14.76 35.04
CA ARG A 226 -0.84 -15.82 35.39
C ARG A 226 -0.12 -16.93 36.17
N GLN A 227 -0.11 -16.83 37.50
CA GLN A 227 0.29 -17.94 38.36
C GLN A 227 -0.83 -19.01 38.32
N PRO A 228 -0.54 -20.27 37.97
CA PRO A 228 -1.54 -21.33 38.05
C PRO A 228 -1.84 -21.59 39.53
N SER A 229 -3.00 -21.16 40.01
CA SER A 229 -3.42 -21.39 41.40
C SER A 229 -3.90 -22.84 41.57
N ASN A 230 -2.99 -23.67 42.09
CA ASN A 230 -3.21 -24.88 42.90
C ASN A 230 -4.33 -25.86 42.52
N LEU A 231 -3.99 -26.83 41.67
CA LEU A 231 -4.38 -28.24 41.79
C LEU A 231 -3.45 -29.11 40.90
N ASP A 232 -2.79 -30.12 41.47
CA ASP A 232 -2.07 -31.23 40.78
C ASP A 232 -1.38 -30.93 39.44
N SER A 233 -0.34 -30.09 39.47
CA SER A 233 0.34 -29.57 38.29
C SER A 233 1.66 -30.24 37.92
N HIS A 234 2.08 -31.35 38.54
CA HIS A 234 3.39 -31.95 38.24
C HIS A 234 3.40 -33.20 37.34
N GLU A 235 2.25 -33.85 37.09
CA GLU A 235 2.14 -34.96 36.11
C GLU A 235 1.18 -34.69 34.94
N LEU A 236 0.46 -33.57 34.95
CA LEU A 236 -0.42 -33.13 33.84
C LEU A 236 0.21 -32.07 32.93
N PHE A 237 1.39 -31.56 33.27
CA PHE A 237 2.10 -30.49 32.55
C PHE A 237 2.94 -30.94 31.34
N GLN A 238 2.79 -32.18 30.88
CA GLN A 238 3.37 -32.66 29.61
C GLN A 238 2.33 -32.90 28.50
N LYS A 239 1.11 -32.37 28.60
CA LYS A 239 0.14 -32.50 27.50
C LYS A 239 -0.65 -31.21 27.22
N GLU A 240 -0.11 -30.43 26.27
CA GLU A 240 -0.71 -29.34 25.47
C GLU A 240 -1.20 -28.11 26.26
N ILE A 241 -0.78 -26.87 25.97
CA ILE A 241 -0.80 -26.20 24.66
C ILE A 241 0.47 -25.33 24.50
N VAL A 242 1.47 -25.87 23.82
CA VAL A 242 2.30 -25.04 22.94
C VAL A 242 1.50 -25.02 21.64
N GLU A 243 0.95 -23.86 21.22
CA GLU A 243 0.57 -23.75 19.80
C GLU A 243 1.88 -23.82 19.02
N GLU A 244 2.32 -25.05 18.71
CA GLU A 244 3.43 -25.27 17.81
C GLU A 244 3.09 -24.50 16.53
N THR A 245 3.93 -23.53 16.20
CA THR A 245 3.96 -22.93 14.88
C THR A 245 3.90 -24.09 13.89
N PRO A 246 2.90 -24.13 12.98
CA PRO A 246 2.75 -25.25 12.08
C PRO A 246 4.07 -25.53 11.38
N LYS A 247 4.54 -26.78 11.35
CA LYS A 247 5.82 -27.09 10.70
C LYS A 247 5.70 -27.20 9.18
N GLU A 248 4.46 -27.32 8.69
CA GLU A 248 4.15 -27.58 7.29
C GLU A 248 2.97 -26.74 6.83
N TYR A 249 2.92 -26.43 5.53
CA TYR A 249 1.74 -25.86 4.91
C TYR A 249 0.61 -26.89 4.81
N SER A 250 -0.62 -26.47 5.05
CA SER A 250 -1.80 -27.32 4.83
C SER A 250 -3.00 -26.47 4.41
N VAL A 251 -3.89 -27.04 3.61
CA VAL A 251 -5.21 -26.47 3.29
C VAL A 251 -6.24 -27.59 3.23
N SER A 252 -7.42 -27.38 3.77
CA SER A 252 -8.54 -28.31 3.72
C SER A 252 -9.85 -27.55 3.79
N ASN A 253 -10.94 -28.16 3.35
CA ASN A 253 -12.27 -27.60 3.52
C ASN A 253 -13.17 -28.62 4.24
N TYR A 254 -13.95 -28.15 5.21
CA TYR A 254 -14.95 -28.94 5.92
C TYR A 254 -16.20 -28.10 6.21
N PRO A 255 -17.41 -28.65 6.01
CA PRO A 255 -17.70 -29.97 5.43
C PRO A 255 -17.35 -30.06 3.92
N ASN A 256 -17.17 -31.28 3.42
CA ASN A 256 -17.02 -31.58 1.98
C ASN A 256 -17.57 -33.00 1.71
N PRO A 257 -18.72 -33.18 1.03
CA PRO A 257 -19.56 -32.15 0.39
C PRO A 257 -20.17 -31.13 1.35
N PHE A 258 -20.57 -29.95 0.85
CA PHE A 258 -21.08 -28.83 1.66
C PHE A 258 -22.41 -28.26 1.12
N ASN A 259 -23.18 -27.57 1.99
CA ASN A 259 -24.48 -26.97 1.64
C ASN A 259 -24.83 -25.74 2.52
N PRO A 260 -24.98 -24.53 1.93
CA PRO A 260 -24.20 -24.00 0.83
C PRO A 260 -22.86 -23.42 1.33
N THR A 261 -22.52 -23.60 2.61
CA THR A 261 -21.32 -23.04 3.23
C THR A 261 -20.30 -24.11 3.63
N THR A 262 -19.01 -23.80 3.49
CA THR A 262 -17.90 -24.61 4.00
C THR A 262 -16.86 -23.70 4.63
N THR A 263 -16.10 -24.22 5.59
CA THR A 263 -14.92 -23.53 6.12
C THR A 263 -13.66 -24.11 5.47
N ILE A 264 -12.84 -23.25 4.88
CA ILE A 264 -11.49 -23.59 4.43
C ILE A 264 -10.53 -23.30 5.58
N ASN A 265 -9.91 -24.36 6.10
CA ASN A 265 -8.86 -24.29 7.11
C ASN A 265 -7.51 -24.37 6.41
N TYR A 266 -6.59 -23.45 6.72
CA TYR A 266 -5.23 -23.46 6.19
C TYR A 266 -4.23 -23.11 7.27
N GLN A 267 -2.98 -23.54 7.10
CA GLN A 267 -1.92 -23.22 8.05
C GLN A 267 -0.63 -22.84 7.31
N LEU A 268 0.14 -21.95 7.93
CA LEU A 268 1.35 -21.36 7.40
C LEU A 268 2.50 -21.59 8.41
N PRO A 269 3.61 -22.23 7.99
CA PRO A 269 4.79 -22.38 8.83
C PRO A 269 5.67 -21.13 8.92
N ALA A 270 5.48 -20.18 8.00
CA ALA A 270 6.23 -18.93 7.93
C ALA A 270 5.36 -17.80 7.41
N ASP A 271 5.72 -16.56 7.76
CA ASP A 271 5.07 -15.35 7.29
C ASP A 271 5.18 -15.21 5.77
N GLY A 272 4.14 -14.69 5.14
CA GLY A 272 4.17 -14.43 3.71
C GLY A 272 2.87 -13.94 3.12
N PHE A 273 2.95 -13.53 1.85
CA PHE A 273 1.78 -13.20 1.05
C PHE A 273 1.02 -14.47 0.68
N VAL A 274 -0.28 -14.51 0.94
CA VAL A 274 -1.15 -15.66 0.69
C VAL A 274 -2.30 -15.27 -0.21
N THR A 275 -2.53 -16.07 -1.23
CA THR A 275 -3.68 -15.95 -2.13
C THR A 275 -4.49 -17.24 -2.09
N ILE A 276 -5.77 -17.16 -1.74
CA ILE A 276 -6.72 -18.27 -1.82
C ILE A 276 -7.84 -17.89 -2.79
N LYS A 277 -8.04 -18.71 -3.81
CA LYS A 277 -9.04 -18.48 -4.87
C LYS A 277 -9.89 -19.71 -5.11
N VAL A 278 -11.12 -19.48 -5.56
CA VAL A 278 -12.09 -20.50 -5.95
C VAL A 278 -12.38 -20.37 -7.44
N TYR A 279 -12.46 -21.50 -8.12
CA TYR A 279 -12.68 -21.66 -9.55
C TYR A 279 -13.80 -22.66 -9.81
N ASP A 280 -14.44 -22.53 -10.98
CA ASP A 280 -15.28 -23.59 -11.52
C ASP A 280 -14.43 -24.71 -12.18
N ILE A 281 -15.09 -25.75 -12.69
CA ILE A 281 -14.43 -26.90 -13.31
C ILE A 281 -13.70 -26.57 -14.62
N VAL A 282 -14.03 -25.45 -15.26
CA VAL A 282 -13.36 -24.99 -16.50
C VAL A 282 -12.20 -24.02 -16.20
N GLY A 283 -11.94 -23.73 -14.93
CA GLY A 283 -10.84 -22.88 -14.47
C GLY A 283 -11.16 -21.38 -14.44
N LYS A 284 -12.43 -21.00 -14.58
CA LYS A 284 -12.85 -19.60 -14.41
C LYS A 284 -12.83 -19.25 -12.93
N GLU A 285 -12.17 -18.15 -12.58
CA GLU A 285 -12.18 -17.62 -11.22
C GLU A 285 -13.60 -17.18 -10.83
N ILE A 286 -14.07 -17.71 -9.71
CA ILE A 286 -15.39 -17.41 -9.13
C ILE A 286 -15.25 -16.43 -7.96
N SER A 287 -14.22 -16.60 -7.13
CA SER A 287 -14.01 -15.74 -5.97
C SER A 287 -12.55 -15.76 -5.52
N THR A 288 -12.06 -14.62 -5.03
CA THR A 288 -10.82 -14.52 -4.28
C THR A 288 -11.16 -14.37 -2.81
N LEU A 289 -10.75 -15.34 -1.99
CA LEU A 289 -11.08 -15.41 -0.56
C LEU A 289 -10.00 -14.77 0.33
N VAL A 290 -8.73 -14.93 -0.05
CA VAL A 290 -7.59 -14.32 0.64
C VAL A 290 -6.66 -13.75 -0.42
N ASN A 291 -6.12 -12.55 -0.20
CA ASN A 291 -5.12 -11.93 -1.06
C ASN A 291 -4.31 -10.87 -0.28
N GLU A 292 -3.59 -11.33 0.74
CA GLU A 292 -2.92 -10.44 1.71
C GLU A 292 -1.73 -11.12 2.40
N HIS A 293 -0.94 -10.34 3.14
CA HIS A 293 0.14 -10.88 3.97
C HIS A 293 -0.42 -11.49 5.26
N LYS A 294 0.04 -12.69 5.62
CA LYS A 294 -0.31 -13.40 6.85
C LYS A 294 0.96 -13.79 7.60
N VAL A 295 0.87 -13.83 8.94
CA VAL A 295 1.93 -14.38 9.79
C VAL A 295 1.84 -15.90 9.86
N ALA A 296 2.85 -16.57 10.39
CA ALA A 296 2.81 -18.01 10.63
C ALA A 296 1.68 -18.35 11.62
N GLY A 297 0.88 -19.38 11.31
CA GLY A 297 -0.28 -19.72 12.13
C GLY A 297 -1.32 -20.58 11.42
N LYS A 298 -2.41 -20.89 12.13
CA LYS A 298 -3.58 -21.61 11.60
C LYS A 298 -4.72 -20.63 11.40
N TYR A 299 -5.40 -20.75 10.26
CA TYR A 299 -6.44 -19.83 9.82
C TYR A 299 -7.67 -20.58 9.33
N LYS A 300 -8.82 -19.90 9.43
CA LYS A 300 -10.11 -20.38 8.96
C LYS A 300 -10.79 -19.29 8.15
N ILE A 301 -11.32 -19.63 6.98
CA ILE A 301 -12.13 -18.73 6.16
C ILE A 301 -13.41 -19.42 5.72
N ASN A 302 -14.53 -18.72 5.82
CA ASN A 302 -15.82 -19.23 5.38
C ASN A 302 -16.04 -18.92 3.90
N PHE A 303 -16.53 -19.91 3.16
CA PHE A 303 -16.97 -19.78 1.78
C PHE A 303 -18.47 -20.06 1.70
N ASP A 304 -19.23 -19.07 1.22
CA ASP A 304 -20.66 -19.18 0.96
C ASP A 304 -20.90 -19.28 -0.55
N ALA A 305 -21.48 -20.41 -0.96
CA ALA A 305 -21.81 -20.73 -2.35
C ALA A 305 -23.31 -20.71 -2.63
N SER A 306 -24.10 -20.00 -1.82
CA SER A 306 -25.56 -19.91 -1.95
C SER A 306 -26.02 -19.49 -3.36
N SER A 307 -25.25 -18.63 -4.03
CA SER A 307 -25.50 -18.15 -5.40
C SER A 307 -24.99 -19.07 -6.52
N LEU A 308 -24.27 -20.15 -6.20
CA LEU A 308 -23.63 -21.05 -7.17
C LEU A 308 -24.43 -22.35 -7.35
N PRO A 309 -24.53 -22.93 -8.56
CA PRO A 309 -25.22 -24.20 -8.78
C PRO A 309 -24.52 -25.38 -8.09
N SER A 310 -25.26 -26.43 -7.71
CA SER A 310 -24.66 -27.67 -7.20
C SER A 310 -23.67 -28.24 -8.22
N GLY A 311 -22.48 -28.67 -7.77
CA GLY A 311 -21.40 -29.06 -8.67
C GLY A 311 -20.03 -29.16 -8.00
N VAL A 312 -19.01 -29.42 -8.81
CA VAL A 312 -17.61 -29.49 -8.37
C VAL A 312 -16.93 -28.14 -8.58
N TYR A 313 -16.30 -27.66 -7.52
CA TYR A 313 -15.48 -26.44 -7.50
C TYR A 313 -14.04 -26.78 -7.13
N ILE A 314 -13.13 -25.91 -7.54
CA ILE A 314 -11.71 -26.04 -7.25
C ILE A 314 -11.30 -24.85 -6.41
N TYR A 315 -10.54 -25.06 -5.35
CA TYR A 315 -9.88 -23.97 -4.64
C TYR A 315 -8.37 -24.17 -4.65
N SER A 316 -7.63 -23.07 -4.75
CA SER A 316 -6.18 -23.06 -4.71
C SER A 316 -5.67 -22.09 -3.67
N ILE A 317 -4.64 -22.51 -2.92
CA ILE A 317 -3.80 -21.65 -2.10
C ILE A 317 -2.44 -21.47 -2.79
N SER A 318 -1.93 -20.25 -2.80
CA SER A 318 -0.61 -19.90 -3.28
C SER A 318 0.09 -18.97 -2.30
N THR A 319 1.33 -19.27 -1.98
CA THR A 319 2.23 -18.44 -1.16
C THR A 319 3.69 -18.68 -1.58
N ARG A 320 4.65 -18.06 -0.90
CA ARG A 320 6.07 -18.15 -1.26
C ARG A 320 6.56 -19.59 -1.15
N GLY A 321 6.79 -20.23 -2.30
CA GLY A 321 7.33 -21.59 -2.38
C GLY A 321 6.30 -22.71 -2.12
N TYR A 322 5.02 -22.39 -1.97
CA TYR A 322 3.96 -23.38 -1.76
C TYR A 322 2.72 -23.04 -2.57
N ALA A 323 2.22 -24.02 -3.33
CA ALA A 323 0.95 -23.95 -4.02
C ALA A 323 0.23 -25.29 -3.90
N GLN A 324 -1.03 -25.27 -3.50
CA GLN A 324 -1.86 -26.47 -3.44
C GLN A 324 -3.26 -26.19 -3.98
N THR A 325 -3.78 -27.14 -4.76
CA THR A 325 -5.11 -27.07 -5.34
C THR A 325 -5.93 -28.29 -4.91
N LYS A 326 -7.17 -28.08 -4.49
CA LYS A 326 -8.08 -29.13 -4.03
C LYS A 326 -9.48 -28.94 -4.60
N LYS A 327 -10.26 -30.03 -4.64
CA LYS A 327 -11.64 -30.05 -5.14
C LYS A 327 -12.61 -30.03 -3.96
N MET A 328 -13.73 -29.34 -4.12
CA MET A 328 -14.85 -29.34 -3.19
C MET A 328 -16.18 -29.55 -3.92
N ILE A 329 -17.13 -30.19 -3.25
CA ILE A 329 -18.40 -30.61 -3.85
C ILE A 329 -19.53 -29.86 -3.14
N LEU A 330 -20.27 -29.04 -3.90
CA LEU A 330 -21.48 -28.35 -3.42
C LEU A 330 -22.71 -29.22 -3.71
N THR A 331 -23.48 -29.53 -2.67
CA THR A 331 -24.72 -30.31 -2.75
C THR A 331 -25.84 -29.55 -2.05
N LYS A 332 -26.51 -28.65 -2.77
CA LYS A 332 -27.70 -27.93 -2.29
C LYS A 332 -28.97 -28.39 -2.99
#